data_AF-A0A959Y4A5-F1
#
_entry.id   AF-A0A959Y4A5-F1
#
_cell.length_a   1.000
_cell.length_b   1.000
_cell.length_c   1.000
_cell.angle_alpha   90.00
_cell.angle_beta   90.00
_cell.angle_gamma   90.00
#
_symmetry.space_group_name_H-M   'P 1'
#
loop_
_entity.id
_entity.type
_entity.pdbx_description
1 polymer ?
#
loop_
_entity_poly.entity_id
_entity_poly.type
_entity_poly.pdbx_seq_one_letter_code
_entity_poly.pdbx_strand_id
1 'polypeptide(L)'
;MKIATILDHIDSGHMALPEFQRGYVWNREQVRGLFESMYKKHPVGGLLVWATGSEGATHRGDGKLASGVVKLLLDGQQRMTSLYGVVRGKPPAFFDGNAKAFTGLRFHLEEERFEFYQPIKMQDDPLWIDVTELMKQGSAGMGEFITRLSADPELAPRIGDFVARLSRLLSITDIELHIEEVTGADKTLDVVVDIFNRVNSGGTKLSKGDLALAKICADWPDARDTMKSKLKEWAGHGYHFNLDWLLRSV
;
A
#
# COMPACT_ATOMS: atom_id res chain seq x y z
N MET A 1 -5.68 13.03 8.11
CA MET A 1 -6.25 12.89 6.74
C MET A 1 -6.88 11.51 6.62
N LYS A 2 -8.08 11.41 6.02
CA LYS A 2 -8.75 10.11 5.82
C LYS A 2 -7.98 9.20 4.86
N ILE A 3 -8.02 7.89 5.09
CA ILE A 3 -7.43 6.89 4.17
C ILE A 3 -7.98 7.06 2.75
N ALA A 4 -9.30 7.21 2.57
CA ALA A 4 -9.92 7.43 1.26
C ALA A 4 -9.25 8.59 0.50
N THR A 5 -9.09 9.74 1.15
CA THR A 5 -8.44 10.92 0.58
C THR A 5 -6.97 10.65 0.21
N ILE A 6 -6.25 9.89 1.02
CA ILE A 6 -4.86 9.51 0.72
C ILE A 6 -4.82 8.64 -0.55
N LEU A 7 -5.75 7.67 -0.68
CA LEU A 7 -5.85 6.84 -1.89
C LEU A 7 -6.21 7.66 -3.13
N ASP A 8 -7.12 8.62 -3.01
CA ASP A 8 -7.49 9.54 -4.10
C ASP A 8 -6.30 10.44 -4.49
N HIS A 9 -5.47 10.87 -3.54
CA HIS A 9 -4.24 11.61 -3.83
C HIS A 9 -3.21 10.76 -4.57
N ILE A 10 -3.12 9.45 -4.28
CA ILE A 10 -2.29 8.52 -5.06
C ILE A 10 -2.84 8.39 -6.49
N ASP A 11 -4.15 8.24 -6.64
CA ASP A 11 -4.80 8.12 -7.95
C ASP A 11 -4.61 9.37 -8.83
N SER A 12 -4.67 10.55 -8.22
CA SER A 12 -4.55 11.84 -8.91
C SER A 12 -3.12 12.36 -9.05
N GLY A 13 -2.12 11.65 -8.53
CA GLY A 13 -0.71 12.06 -8.61
C GLY A 13 -0.30 13.18 -7.65
N HIS A 14 -1.16 13.54 -6.67
CA HIS A 14 -0.81 14.48 -5.59
C HIS A 14 0.03 13.82 -4.50
N MET A 15 0.00 12.48 -4.41
CA MET A 15 0.87 11.70 -3.55
C MET A 15 1.60 10.64 -4.37
N ALA A 16 2.91 10.54 -4.19
CA ALA A 16 3.75 9.58 -4.90
C ALA A 16 4.81 8.98 -3.97
N LEU A 17 5.52 7.98 -4.46
CA LEU A 17 6.60 7.33 -3.73
C LEU A 17 7.96 7.90 -4.19
N PRO A 18 8.85 8.32 -3.28
CA PRO A 18 10.20 8.70 -3.65
C PRO A 18 10.97 7.52 -4.25
N GLU A 19 11.86 7.83 -5.20
CA GLU A 19 12.57 6.80 -5.95
C GLU A 19 13.51 5.97 -5.06
N PHE A 20 14.13 6.58 -4.06
CA PHE A 20 15.10 5.94 -3.16
C PHE A 20 14.54 4.88 -2.20
N GLN A 21 13.23 4.76 -2.07
CA GLN A 21 12.68 3.74 -1.18
C GLN A 21 12.96 2.34 -1.74
N ARG A 22 12.82 1.31 -0.91
CA ARG A 22 12.90 -0.08 -1.41
C ARG A 22 11.60 -0.49 -2.11
N GLY A 23 11.62 -1.66 -2.76
CA GLY A 23 10.41 -2.31 -3.26
C GLY A 23 9.43 -2.70 -2.15
N TYR A 24 8.27 -3.22 -2.52
CA TYR A 24 7.28 -3.75 -1.60
C TYR A 24 7.75 -5.11 -1.05
N VAL A 25 7.81 -5.23 0.28
CA VAL A 25 8.38 -6.40 0.98
C VAL A 25 7.41 -7.05 1.96
N TRP A 26 6.20 -6.51 2.11
CA TRP A 26 5.21 -7.08 3.03
C TRP A 26 4.65 -8.40 2.53
N ASN A 27 4.45 -9.33 3.46
CA ASN A 27 3.78 -10.60 3.20
C ASN A 27 2.28 -10.55 3.55
N ARG A 28 1.56 -11.63 3.24
CA ARG A 28 0.12 -11.77 3.50
C ARG A 28 -0.24 -11.59 4.98
N GLU A 29 0.57 -12.12 5.90
CA GLU A 29 0.31 -11.97 7.34
C GLU A 29 0.38 -10.51 7.80
N GLN A 30 1.32 -9.72 7.27
CA GLN A 30 1.42 -8.29 7.57
C GLN A 30 0.23 -7.50 7.01
N VAL A 31 -0.21 -7.82 5.79
CA VAL A 31 -1.42 -7.22 5.21
C VAL A 31 -2.64 -7.57 6.05
N ARG A 32 -2.81 -8.85 6.41
CA ARG A 32 -3.89 -9.34 7.27
C ARG A 32 -3.91 -8.60 8.61
N GLY A 33 -2.76 -8.51 9.27
CA GLY A 33 -2.61 -7.83 10.56
C GLY A 33 -2.89 -6.32 10.52
N LEU A 34 -2.58 -5.65 9.40
CA LEU A 34 -2.95 -4.25 9.19
C LEU A 34 -4.47 -4.06 9.16
N PHE A 35 -5.18 -4.85 8.35
CA PHE A 35 -6.63 -4.77 8.23
C PHE A 35 -7.32 -5.16 9.54
N GLU A 36 -6.82 -6.19 10.22
CA GLU A 36 -7.30 -6.59 11.54
C GLU A 36 -7.17 -5.46 12.57
N SER A 37 -6.01 -4.77 12.58
CA SER A 37 -5.77 -3.63 13.47
C SER A 37 -6.74 -2.48 13.18
N MET A 38 -6.93 -2.12 11.91
CA MET A 38 -7.85 -1.04 11.52
C MET A 38 -9.29 -1.37 11.86
N TYR A 39 -9.73 -2.60 11.58
CA TYR A 39 -11.08 -3.05 11.90
C TYR A 39 -11.38 -3.00 13.40
N LYS A 40 -10.40 -3.37 14.23
CA LYS A 40 -10.45 -3.29 15.70
C LYS A 40 -10.17 -1.90 16.26
N LYS A 41 -9.93 -0.89 15.40
CA LYS A 41 -9.56 0.49 15.77
C LYS A 41 -8.28 0.58 16.60
N HIS A 42 -7.36 -0.36 16.42
CA HIS A 42 -6.02 -0.29 17.00
C HIS A 42 -5.16 0.73 16.23
N PRO A 43 -4.20 1.41 16.90
CA PRO A 43 -3.29 2.33 16.23
C PRO A 43 -2.46 1.62 15.16
N VAL A 44 -2.38 2.21 13.97
CA VAL A 44 -1.58 1.71 12.84
C VAL A 44 -0.41 2.63 12.47
N GLY A 45 -0.15 3.66 13.30
CA GLY A 45 0.90 4.67 13.09
C GLY A 45 0.50 5.80 12.13
N GLY A 46 1.18 6.94 12.22
CA GLY A 46 1.04 8.05 11.28
C GLY A 46 1.81 7.83 9.97
N LEU A 47 1.80 8.82 9.09
CA LEU A 47 2.61 8.89 7.89
C LEU A 47 3.59 10.07 7.99
N LEU A 48 4.73 9.94 7.32
CA LEU A 48 5.66 11.05 7.09
C LEU A 48 5.70 11.32 5.59
N VAL A 49 5.56 12.57 5.18
CA VAL A 49 5.59 12.97 3.77
C VAL A 49 6.50 14.16 3.55
N TRP A 50 7.07 14.28 2.36
CA TRP A 50 7.82 15.45 1.91
C TRP A 50 6.96 16.24 0.93
N ALA A 51 6.56 17.46 1.29
CA ALA A 51 5.86 18.35 0.37
C ALA A 51 6.87 19.14 -0.46
N THR A 52 6.83 18.99 -1.78
CA THR A 52 7.75 19.62 -2.72
C THR A 52 7.05 19.98 -4.03
N GLY A 53 7.67 20.83 -4.86
CA GLY A 53 7.17 21.15 -6.19
C GLY A 53 7.32 19.95 -7.14
N SER A 54 6.31 19.72 -7.99
CA SER A 54 6.29 18.63 -8.98
C SER A 54 7.45 18.68 -9.98
N GLU A 55 7.95 19.86 -10.34
CA GLU A 55 9.03 20.04 -11.34
C GLU A 55 10.39 19.50 -10.90
N GLY A 56 10.61 19.32 -9.59
CA GLY A 56 11.87 18.79 -9.03
C GLY A 56 11.68 17.49 -8.24
N ALA A 57 10.50 16.88 -8.31
CA ALA A 57 10.16 15.70 -7.53
C ALA A 57 10.50 14.42 -8.31
N THR A 58 11.61 13.78 -7.98
CA THR A 58 11.89 12.42 -8.46
C THR A 58 11.02 11.41 -7.72
N HIS A 59 10.15 10.72 -8.44
CA HIS A 59 9.25 9.70 -7.90
C HIS A 59 9.32 8.40 -8.70
N ARG A 60 8.77 7.35 -8.10
CA ARG A 60 8.75 6.01 -8.70
C ARG A 60 7.59 5.79 -9.64
N GLY A 61 7.90 5.09 -10.74
CA GLY A 61 6.94 4.56 -11.71
C GLY A 61 6.40 5.62 -12.65
N ASP A 62 5.69 5.17 -13.68
CA ASP A 62 5.31 6.00 -14.83
C ASP A 62 4.10 6.93 -14.58
N GLY A 63 3.65 7.05 -13.33
CA GLY A 63 2.54 7.91 -12.95
C GLY A 63 2.90 9.38 -13.14
N LYS A 64 2.01 10.19 -13.71
CA LYS A 64 2.21 11.64 -13.79
C LYS A 64 1.90 12.29 -12.45
N LEU A 65 2.78 13.17 -11.99
CA LEU A 65 2.53 14.02 -10.83
C LEU A 65 1.53 15.13 -11.18
N ALA A 66 0.71 15.51 -10.21
CA ALA A 66 -0.12 16.69 -10.31
C ALA A 66 0.73 17.96 -10.33
N SER A 67 0.30 18.99 -11.05
CA SER A 67 1.00 20.28 -11.09
C SER A 67 0.96 20.99 -9.72
N GLY A 68 2.00 21.75 -9.42
CA GLY A 68 2.13 22.47 -8.14
C GLY A 68 2.81 21.62 -7.07
N VAL A 69 2.27 21.63 -5.86
CA VAL A 69 2.85 20.94 -4.70
C VAL A 69 2.36 19.50 -4.62
N VAL A 70 3.29 18.56 -4.52
CA VAL A 70 3.04 17.12 -4.35
C VAL A 70 3.64 16.61 -3.04
N LYS A 71 3.12 15.49 -2.54
CA LYS A 71 3.57 14.84 -1.31
C LYS A 71 4.27 13.52 -1.63
N LEU A 72 5.57 13.43 -1.37
CA LEU A 72 6.33 12.20 -1.50
C LEU A 72 6.27 11.42 -0.18
N LEU A 73 5.74 10.20 -0.21
CA LEU A 73 5.52 9.36 0.98
C LEU A 73 6.85 8.84 1.53
N LEU A 74 7.31 9.39 2.66
CA LEU A 74 8.57 9.00 3.32
C LEU A 74 8.39 7.81 4.26
N ASP A 75 7.34 7.77 5.08
CA ASP A 75 7.04 6.61 5.93
C ASP A 75 5.63 6.09 5.70
N GLY A 76 5.44 4.79 5.87
CA GLY A 76 4.15 4.12 5.69
C GLY A 76 3.90 3.59 4.29
N GLN A 77 4.91 3.56 3.42
CA GLN A 77 4.85 2.97 2.07
C GLN A 77 4.12 1.62 2.04
N GLN A 78 4.56 0.67 2.87
CA GLN A 78 4.05 -0.70 2.83
C GLN A 78 2.58 -0.76 3.27
N ARG A 79 2.20 0.04 4.26
CA ARG A 79 0.82 0.17 4.75
C ARG A 79 -0.08 0.76 3.67
N MET A 80 0.30 1.90 3.11
CA MET A 80 -0.51 2.59 2.09
C MET A 80 -0.59 1.80 0.79
N THR A 81 0.48 1.12 0.39
CA THR A 81 0.47 0.22 -0.79
C THR A 81 -0.49 -0.95 -0.60
N SER A 82 -0.51 -1.55 0.60
CA SER A 82 -1.41 -2.67 0.92
C SER A 82 -2.87 -2.21 0.94
N LEU A 83 -3.15 -1.06 1.57
CA LEU A 83 -4.48 -0.44 1.56
C LEU A 83 -4.95 -0.14 0.14
N TYR A 84 -4.10 0.51 -0.66
CA TYR A 84 -4.41 0.81 -2.05
C TYR A 84 -4.72 -0.47 -2.82
N GLY A 85 -3.88 -1.50 -2.69
CA GLY A 85 -4.03 -2.79 -3.35
C GLY A 85 -5.35 -3.49 -3.05
N VAL A 86 -5.76 -3.53 -1.79
CA VAL A 86 -7.03 -4.15 -1.36
C VAL A 86 -8.23 -3.27 -1.73
N VAL A 87 -8.19 -1.96 -1.46
CA VAL A 87 -9.34 -1.07 -1.65
C VAL A 87 -9.61 -0.81 -3.13
N ARG A 88 -8.57 -0.63 -3.94
CA ARG A 88 -8.70 -0.40 -5.40
C ARG A 88 -8.72 -1.70 -6.21
N GLY A 89 -8.30 -2.82 -5.61
CA GLY A 89 -8.18 -4.11 -6.28
C GLY A 89 -7.07 -4.19 -7.32
N LYS A 90 -6.13 -3.22 -7.31
CA LYS A 90 -4.99 -3.15 -8.22
C LYS A 90 -3.80 -2.50 -7.52
N PRO A 91 -2.55 -2.84 -7.90
CA PRO A 91 -1.37 -2.12 -7.41
C PRO A 91 -1.38 -0.64 -7.84
N PRO A 92 -0.79 0.27 -7.04
CA PRO A 92 -0.52 1.65 -7.48
C PRO A 92 0.55 1.68 -8.59
N ALA A 93 0.65 2.78 -9.33
CA ALA A 93 1.59 2.93 -10.45
C ALA A 93 3.07 2.76 -10.05
N PHE A 94 3.42 3.13 -8.82
CA PHE A 94 4.76 2.98 -8.26
C PHE A 94 5.03 1.59 -7.66
N PHE A 95 4.13 0.62 -7.83
CA PHE A 95 4.27 -0.68 -7.19
C PHE A 95 5.41 -1.50 -7.76
N ASP A 96 6.24 -2.02 -6.86
CA ASP A 96 7.39 -2.85 -7.17
C ASP A 96 7.44 -4.05 -6.25
N GLY A 97 6.78 -5.15 -6.63
CA GLY A 97 6.73 -6.36 -5.81
C GLY A 97 5.71 -7.37 -6.31
N ASN A 98 5.30 -8.29 -5.42
CA ASN A 98 4.32 -9.33 -5.76
C ASN A 98 2.90 -8.91 -5.34
N ALA A 99 2.05 -8.59 -6.32
CA ALA A 99 0.66 -8.18 -6.06
C ALA A 99 -0.16 -9.25 -5.31
N LYS A 100 0.24 -10.54 -5.39
CA LYS A 100 -0.42 -11.63 -4.66
C LYS A 100 -0.37 -11.48 -3.13
N ALA A 101 0.46 -10.56 -2.62
CA ALA A 101 0.57 -10.25 -1.21
C ALA A 101 -0.70 -9.60 -0.63
N PHE A 102 -1.49 -8.89 -1.44
CA PHE A 102 -2.71 -8.21 -0.99
C PHE A 102 -3.98 -8.61 -1.75
N THR A 103 -3.89 -9.42 -2.80
CA THR A 103 -5.09 -9.91 -3.51
C THR A 103 -5.76 -11.07 -2.78
N GLY A 104 -7.10 -11.08 -2.73
CA GLY A 104 -7.89 -12.19 -2.20
C GLY A 104 -8.01 -12.19 -0.68
N LEU A 105 -7.92 -11.02 -0.05
CA LEU A 105 -8.23 -10.86 1.37
C LEU A 105 -9.75 -11.03 1.59
N ARG A 106 -10.10 -11.92 2.51
CA ARG A 106 -11.48 -12.24 2.91
C ARG A 106 -11.72 -11.85 4.36
N PHE A 107 -12.96 -11.52 4.69
CA PHE A 107 -13.42 -11.24 6.04
C PHE A 107 -14.56 -12.17 6.42
N HIS A 108 -14.44 -12.90 7.52
CA HIS A 108 -15.50 -13.78 8.01
C HIS A 108 -16.47 -13.01 8.90
N LEU A 109 -17.75 -12.95 8.52
CA LEU A 109 -18.74 -12.14 9.21
C LEU A 109 -19.07 -12.62 10.62
N GLU A 110 -18.94 -13.91 10.92
CA GLU A 110 -19.26 -14.41 12.27
C GLU A 110 -18.07 -14.34 13.23
N GLU A 111 -16.90 -14.74 12.76
CA GLU A 111 -15.67 -14.81 13.57
C GLU A 111 -14.91 -13.47 13.61
N GLU A 112 -15.31 -12.51 12.77
CA GLU A 112 -14.69 -11.20 12.68
C GLU A 112 -13.17 -11.23 12.40
N ARG A 113 -12.75 -12.22 11.59
CA ARG A 113 -11.35 -12.45 11.23
C ARG A 113 -11.09 -12.22 9.76
N PHE A 114 -9.87 -11.77 9.47
CA PHE A 114 -9.36 -11.67 8.11
C PHE A 114 -8.53 -12.90 7.76
N GLU A 115 -8.70 -13.42 6.54
CA GLU A 115 -7.83 -14.47 5.99
C GLU A 115 -7.69 -14.32 4.48
N PHE A 116 -6.60 -14.84 3.92
CA PHE A 116 -6.48 -14.93 2.46
C PHE A 116 -7.25 -16.12 1.93
N TYR A 117 -7.85 -15.96 0.75
CA TYR A 117 -8.71 -16.96 0.15
C TYR A 117 -8.07 -18.36 0.08
N GLN A 118 -8.78 -19.34 0.63
CA GLN A 118 -8.44 -20.76 0.62
C GLN A 118 -9.69 -21.55 0.16
N PRO A 119 -9.72 -22.07 -1.08
CA PRO A 119 -10.93 -22.65 -1.67
C PRO A 119 -11.59 -23.71 -0.79
N ILE A 120 -10.80 -24.69 -0.31
CA ILE A 120 -11.28 -25.81 0.52
C ILE A 120 -11.98 -25.33 1.79
N LYS A 121 -11.53 -24.19 2.36
CA LYS A 121 -12.07 -23.66 3.61
C LYS A 121 -13.28 -22.74 3.40
N MET A 122 -13.38 -22.09 2.24
CA MET A 122 -14.22 -20.89 2.07
C MET A 122 -15.28 -20.98 0.97
N GLN A 123 -15.17 -21.93 0.04
CA GLN A 123 -16.04 -21.95 -1.15
C GLN A 123 -17.54 -22.15 -0.83
N ASP A 124 -17.84 -22.87 0.25
CA ASP A 124 -19.20 -23.28 0.63
C ASP A 124 -19.77 -22.45 1.80
N ASP A 125 -19.01 -21.47 2.31
CA ASP A 125 -19.39 -20.67 3.46
C ASP A 125 -19.68 -19.20 3.03
N PRO A 126 -20.95 -18.78 3.04
CA PRO A 126 -21.36 -17.46 2.56
C PRO A 126 -20.93 -16.30 3.46
N LEU A 127 -20.42 -16.59 4.67
CA LEU A 127 -19.97 -15.58 5.61
C LEU A 127 -18.57 -15.05 5.28
N TRP A 128 -17.86 -15.66 4.33
CA TRP A 128 -16.61 -15.12 3.78
C TRP A 128 -16.85 -14.05 2.72
N ILE A 129 -16.60 -12.80 3.09
CA ILE A 129 -16.79 -11.64 2.22
C ILE A 129 -15.47 -11.29 1.55
N ASP A 130 -15.49 -11.04 0.24
CA ASP A 130 -14.36 -10.44 -0.45
C ASP A 130 -14.21 -8.97 -0.03
N VAL A 131 -13.09 -8.65 0.62
CA VAL A 131 -12.85 -7.28 1.11
C VAL A 131 -12.67 -6.33 -0.08
N THR A 132 -12.03 -6.77 -1.16
CA THR A 132 -11.80 -5.93 -2.34
C THR A 132 -13.12 -5.63 -3.06
N GLU A 133 -13.96 -6.64 -3.24
CA GLU A 133 -15.29 -6.47 -3.85
C GLU A 133 -16.14 -5.48 -3.05
N LEU A 134 -16.24 -5.69 -1.74
CA LEU A 134 -17.00 -4.83 -0.84
C LEU A 134 -16.49 -3.38 -0.89
N MET A 135 -15.17 -3.17 -0.82
CA MET A 135 -14.57 -1.83 -0.85
C MET A 135 -14.82 -1.09 -2.16
N LYS A 136 -14.84 -1.81 -3.29
CA LYS A 136 -15.10 -1.22 -4.61
C LYS A 136 -16.57 -0.87 -4.81
N GLN A 137 -17.47 -1.70 -4.32
CA GLN A 137 -18.91 -1.46 -4.44
C GLN A 137 -19.43 -0.49 -3.37
N GLY A 138 -18.71 -0.34 -2.26
CA GLY A 138 -19.09 0.51 -1.14
C GLY A 138 -20.43 0.11 -0.54
N SER A 139 -21.18 1.10 -0.05
CA SER A 139 -22.48 0.85 0.59
C SER A 139 -23.53 0.27 -0.35
N ALA A 140 -23.42 0.50 -1.66
CA ALA A 140 -24.33 -0.09 -2.65
C ALA A 140 -24.15 -1.61 -2.72
N GLY A 141 -22.91 -2.10 -2.66
CA GLY A 141 -22.59 -3.53 -2.65
C GLY A 141 -23.08 -4.28 -1.43
N MET A 142 -23.22 -3.60 -0.28
CA MET A 142 -23.75 -4.23 0.94
C MET A 142 -25.14 -4.83 0.73
N GLY A 143 -25.99 -4.22 -0.11
CA GLY A 143 -27.34 -4.70 -0.37
C GLY A 143 -27.38 -6.10 -0.98
N GLU A 144 -26.43 -6.42 -1.87
CA GLU A 144 -26.30 -7.72 -2.51
C GLU A 144 -25.90 -8.80 -1.50
N PHE A 145 -24.94 -8.49 -0.62
CA PHE A 145 -24.54 -9.40 0.47
C PHE A 145 -25.69 -9.64 1.45
N ILE A 146 -26.40 -8.58 1.86
CA ILE A 146 -27.53 -8.69 2.78
C ILE A 146 -28.64 -9.55 2.18
N THR A 147 -28.97 -9.35 0.91
CA THR A 147 -30.02 -10.12 0.22
C THR A 147 -29.65 -11.61 0.16
N ARG A 148 -28.39 -11.93 -0.15
CA ARG A 148 -27.89 -13.32 -0.17
C ARG A 148 -27.96 -13.97 1.21
N LEU A 149 -27.52 -13.28 2.25
CA LEU A 149 -27.50 -13.82 3.62
C LEU A 149 -28.92 -13.94 4.19
N SER A 150 -29.83 -13.04 3.83
CA SER A 150 -31.23 -13.07 4.30
C SER A 150 -32.05 -14.20 3.69
N ALA A 151 -31.59 -14.77 2.57
CA ALA A 151 -32.21 -15.93 1.95
C ALA A 151 -31.99 -17.24 2.74
N ASP A 152 -30.98 -17.27 3.61
CA ASP A 152 -30.72 -18.38 4.51
C ASP A 152 -31.48 -18.19 5.84
N PRO A 153 -32.46 -19.06 6.17
CA PRO A 153 -33.23 -18.96 7.40
C PRO A 153 -32.40 -19.02 8.70
N GLU A 154 -31.23 -19.66 8.68
CA GLU A 154 -30.34 -19.73 9.85
C GLU A 154 -29.55 -18.43 10.06
N LEU A 155 -29.32 -17.67 9.00
CA LEU A 155 -28.58 -16.40 9.05
C LEU A 155 -29.51 -15.20 9.21
N ALA A 156 -30.75 -15.29 8.72
CA ALA A 156 -31.74 -14.20 8.75
C ALA A 156 -31.90 -13.51 10.13
N PRO A 157 -31.93 -14.22 11.28
CA PRO A 157 -32.04 -13.59 12.59
C PRO A 157 -30.85 -12.70 12.97
N ARG A 158 -29.66 -12.94 12.40
CA ARG A 158 -28.39 -12.24 12.69
C ARG A 158 -28.03 -11.16 11.66
N ILE A 159 -28.92 -10.87 10.71
CA ILE A 159 -28.63 -9.92 9.62
C ILE A 159 -28.23 -8.54 10.15
N GLY A 160 -28.86 -8.07 11.23
CA GLY A 160 -28.49 -6.80 11.85
C GLY A 160 -27.02 -6.73 12.27
N ASP A 161 -26.49 -7.81 12.84
CA ASP A 161 -25.09 -7.91 13.26
C ASP A 161 -24.16 -7.91 12.03
N PHE A 162 -24.52 -8.65 10.99
CA PHE A 162 -23.75 -8.68 9.74
C PHE A 162 -23.72 -7.31 9.06
N VAL A 163 -24.84 -6.57 9.03
CA VAL A 163 -24.88 -5.19 8.52
C VAL A 163 -23.93 -4.29 9.31
N ALA A 164 -23.95 -4.37 10.64
CA ALA A 164 -23.07 -3.57 11.48
C ALA A 164 -21.58 -3.90 11.22
N ARG A 165 -21.25 -5.19 11.05
CA ARG A 165 -19.89 -5.66 10.76
C ARG A 165 -19.40 -5.25 9.37
N LEU A 166 -20.25 -5.30 8.35
CA LEU A 166 -19.96 -4.80 6.99
C LEU A 166 -19.75 -3.28 6.98
N SER A 167 -20.62 -2.54 7.67
CA SER A 167 -20.48 -1.09 7.82
C SER A 167 -19.17 -0.71 8.51
N ARG A 168 -18.79 -1.44 9.58
CA ARG A 168 -17.49 -1.27 10.23
C ARG A 168 -16.33 -1.57 9.27
N LEU A 169 -16.44 -2.60 8.44
CA LEU A 169 -15.42 -2.95 7.46
C LEU A 169 -15.22 -1.82 6.44
N LEU A 170 -16.31 -1.27 5.88
CA LEU A 170 -16.25 -0.11 4.98
C LEU A 170 -15.66 1.13 5.65
N SER A 171 -15.95 1.36 6.94
CA SER A 171 -15.43 2.52 7.67
C SER A 171 -13.91 2.55 7.84
N ILE A 172 -13.19 1.49 7.47
CA ILE A 172 -11.72 1.50 7.44
C ILE A 172 -11.19 2.64 6.58
N THR A 173 -11.83 2.94 5.45
CA THR A 173 -11.37 4.04 4.57
C THR A 173 -11.63 5.43 5.16
N ASP A 174 -12.49 5.54 6.17
CA ASP A 174 -12.76 6.79 6.90
C ASP A 174 -11.78 7.04 8.05
N ILE A 175 -10.93 6.07 8.40
CA ILE A 175 -9.92 6.24 9.45
C ILE A 175 -9.01 7.40 9.10
N GLU A 176 -8.80 8.30 10.06
CA GLU A 176 -7.87 9.41 9.93
C GLU A 176 -6.48 9.01 10.40
N LEU A 177 -5.49 9.23 9.52
CA LEU A 177 -4.08 9.08 9.85
C LEU A 177 -3.48 10.46 10.12
N HIS A 178 -2.65 10.56 11.16
CA HIS A 178 -1.75 11.70 11.37
C HIS A 178 -0.73 11.72 10.24
N ILE A 179 -0.53 12.90 9.63
CA ILE A 179 0.46 13.11 8.58
C ILE A 179 1.42 14.20 9.07
N GLU A 180 2.68 13.83 9.23
CA GLU A 180 3.76 14.76 9.48
C GLU A 180 4.36 15.20 8.14
N GLU A 181 4.46 16.51 7.92
CA GLU A 181 4.93 17.07 6.66
C GLU A 181 6.31 17.70 6.81
N VAL A 182 7.28 17.18 6.06
CA VAL A 182 8.58 17.81 5.84
C VAL A 182 8.40 18.82 4.71
N THR A 183 8.60 20.10 5.01
CA THR A 183 8.45 21.20 4.05
C THR A 183 9.56 22.24 4.24
N GLY A 184 9.76 23.12 3.25
CA GLY A 184 10.77 24.18 3.27
C GLY A 184 11.76 24.07 2.11
N ALA A 185 12.22 25.22 1.60
CA ALA A 185 13.15 25.28 0.48
C ALA A 185 14.53 24.68 0.80
N ASP A 186 14.87 24.55 2.08
CA ASP A 186 16.09 23.92 2.60
C ASP A 186 15.99 22.39 2.67
N LYS A 187 14.81 21.80 2.42
CA LYS A 187 14.59 20.35 2.43
C LYS A 187 14.97 19.74 1.09
N THR A 188 16.27 19.67 0.84
CA THR A 188 16.85 18.96 -0.30
C THR A 188 16.64 17.44 -0.16
N LEU A 189 16.86 16.71 -1.26
CA LEU A 189 16.80 15.25 -1.26
C LEU A 189 17.69 14.63 -0.16
N ASP A 190 18.92 15.12 0.00
CA ASP A 190 19.86 14.62 1.01
C ASP A 190 19.31 14.79 2.44
N VAL A 191 18.73 15.95 2.75
CA VAL A 191 18.12 16.23 4.07
C VAL A 191 16.92 15.30 4.32
N VAL A 192 16.10 15.09 3.29
CA VAL A 192 14.90 14.25 3.38
C VAL A 192 15.27 12.78 3.58
N VAL A 193 16.30 12.31 2.88
CA VAL A 193 16.86 10.97 3.04
C VAL A 193 17.43 10.78 4.44
N ASP A 194 18.10 11.78 5.01
CA ASP A 194 18.59 11.75 6.39
C ASP A 194 17.45 11.70 7.41
N ILE A 195 16.38 12.49 7.21
CA ILE A 195 15.18 12.45 8.06
C ILE A 195 14.55 11.05 7.98
N PHE A 196 14.36 10.52 6.79
CA PHE A 196 13.84 9.17 6.58
C PHE A 196 14.66 8.13 7.35
N ASN A 197 15.99 8.18 7.27
CA ASN A 197 16.87 7.23 7.93
C ASN A 197 16.81 7.33 9.46
N ARG A 198 16.67 8.55 10.00
CA ARG A 198 16.51 8.77 11.45
C ARG A 198 15.18 8.22 11.96
N VAL A 199 14.09 8.47 11.24
CA VAL A 199 12.74 7.96 11.62
C VAL A 199 12.68 6.44 11.50
N ASN A 200 13.30 5.86 10.48
CA ASN A 200 13.36 4.40 10.27
C ASN A 200 14.50 3.70 11.02
N SER A 201 15.20 4.39 11.93
CA SER A 201 16.39 3.84 12.61
C SER A 201 16.09 2.69 13.58
N GLY A 202 14.85 2.58 14.07
CA GLY A 202 14.34 1.41 14.81
C GLY A 202 13.78 0.29 13.94
N GLY A 203 13.65 0.52 12.63
CA GLY A 203 13.20 -0.45 11.62
C GLY A 203 14.36 -0.96 10.74
N THR A 204 14.03 -1.56 9.59
CA THR A 204 15.07 -1.93 8.60
C THR A 204 15.61 -0.67 7.93
N LYS A 205 16.84 -0.27 8.28
CA LYS A 205 17.54 0.86 7.64
C LYS A 205 17.65 0.64 6.12
N LEU A 206 17.62 1.74 5.35
CA LEU A 206 18.00 1.69 3.94
C LEU A 206 19.43 1.18 3.82
N SER A 207 19.68 0.35 2.81
CA SER A 207 21.03 -0.08 2.47
C SER A 207 21.81 1.08 1.86
N LYS A 208 23.14 0.98 1.86
CA LYS A 208 23.98 1.93 1.09
C LYS A 208 23.61 1.94 -0.39
N GLY A 209 23.19 0.79 -0.94
CA GLY A 209 22.66 0.69 -2.30
C GLY A 209 21.42 1.56 -2.50
N ASP A 210 20.43 1.51 -1.60
CA ASP A 210 19.21 2.32 -1.75
C ASP A 210 19.51 3.84 -1.77
N LEU A 211 20.49 4.28 -0.97
CA LEU A 211 20.95 5.68 -0.96
C LEU A 211 21.72 6.04 -2.24
N ALA A 212 22.55 5.12 -2.75
CA ALA A 212 23.25 5.32 -4.01
C ALA A 212 22.24 5.43 -5.17
N LEU A 213 21.23 4.54 -5.19
CA LEU A 213 20.16 4.57 -6.17
C LEU A 213 19.36 5.87 -6.12
N ALA A 214 19.06 6.38 -4.91
CA ALA A 214 18.43 7.68 -4.72
C ALA A 214 19.10 8.78 -5.54
N LYS A 215 20.42 8.86 -5.39
CA LYS A 215 21.24 9.91 -5.97
C LYS A 215 21.40 9.72 -7.46
N ILE A 216 21.63 8.49 -7.90
CA ILE A 216 21.66 8.16 -9.32
C ILE A 216 20.33 8.51 -9.98
N CYS A 217 19.18 8.19 -9.36
CA CYS A 217 17.88 8.50 -9.94
C CYS A 217 17.52 9.99 -9.91
N ALA A 218 18.16 10.79 -9.06
CA ALA A 218 18.01 12.24 -9.10
C ALA A 218 18.58 12.83 -10.39
N ASP A 219 19.71 12.29 -10.87
CA ASP A 219 20.38 12.72 -12.11
C ASP A 219 19.94 11.91 -13.34
N TRP A 220 19.56 10.64 -13.16
CA TRP A 220 19.15 9.68 -14.18
C TRP A 220 17.86 8.95 -13.75
N PRO A 221 16.66 9.54 -13.97
CA PRO A 221 15.39 9.00 -13.47
C PRO A 221 15.12 7.53 -13.84
N ASP A 222 15.51 7.11 -15.05
CA ASP A 222 15.29 5.75 -15.56
C ASP A 222 16.33 4.72 -15.05
N ALA A 223 17.26 5.12 -14.17
CA ALA A 223 18.36 4.29 -13.72
C ALA A 223 17.88 2.99 -13.08
N ARG A 224 16.88 3.05 -12.19
CA ARG A 224 16.35 1.86 -11.53
C ARG A 224 15.83 0.86 -12.55
N ASP A 225 14.97 1.28 -13.45
CA ASP A 225 14.31 0.37 -14.38
C ASP A 225 15.30 -0.20 -15.39
N THR A 226 16.28 0.60 -15.80
CA THR A 226 17.42 0.14 -16.61
C THR A 226 18.21 -0.93 -15.88
N MET A 227 18.60 -0.69 -14.63
CA MET A 227 19.33 -1.65 -13.80
C MET A 227 18.53 -2.95 -13.59
N LYS A 228 17.22 -2.85 -13.34
CA LYS A 228 16.33 -4.02 -13.21
C LYS A 228 16.20 -4.82 -14.50
N SER A 229 16.08 -4.14 -15.64
CA SER A 229 16.05 -4.78 -16.95
C SER A 229 17.30 -5.65 -17.15
N LYS A 230 18.47 -5.12 -16.78
CA LYS A 230 19.74 -5.88 -16.82
C LYS A 230 19.80 -7.04 -15.84
N LEU A 231 19.33 -6.87 -14.60
CA LEU A 231 19.23 -7.98 -13.65
C LEU A 231 18.33 -9.11 -14.17
N LYS A 232 17.21 -8.78 -14.82
CA LYS A 232 16.30 -9.76 -15.41
C LYS A 232 16.92 -10.49 -16.61
N GLU A 233 17.65 -9.76 -17.46
CA GLU A 233 18.43 -10.34 -18.56
C GLU A 233 19.44 -11.37 -18.03
N TRP A 234 20.23 -11.02 -17.02
CA TRP A 234 21.20 -11.92 -16.38
C TRP A 234 20.57 -13.12 -15.69
N ALA A 235 19.43 -12.94 -15.03
CA ALA A 235 18.67 -14.05 -14.46
C ALA A 235 18.24 -15.06 -15.53
N GLY A 236 17.86 -14.58 -16.73
CA GLY A 236 17.58 -15.42 -17.89
C GLY A 236 18.78 -16.26 -18.35
N HIS A 237 20.01 -15.82 -18.05
CA HIS A 237 21.26 -16.53 -18.31
C HIS A 237 21.77 -17.34 -17.10
N GLY A 238 20.98 -17.48 -16.03
CA GLY A 238 21.34 -18.24 -14.83
C GLY A 238 22.11 -17.44 -13.76
N TYR A 239 22.38 -16.16 -14.00
CA TYR A 239 23.06 -15.28 -13.04
C TYR A 239 22.06 -14.55 -12.15
N HIS A 240 22.08 -14.85 -10.85
CA HIS A 240 21.12 -14.29 -9.89
C HIS A 240 21.80 -13.24 -9.02
N PHE A 241 21.69 -11.98 -9.45
CA PHE A 241 22.17 -10.82 -8.70
C PHE A 241 21.00 -9.99 -8.17
N ASN A 242 21.27 -9.16 -7.17
CA ASN A 242 20.31 -8.19 -6.65
C ASN A 242 20.73 -6.76 -7.00
N LEU A 243 19.82 -5.81 -6.79
CA LEU A 243 20.07 -4.41 -7.11
C LEU A 243 21.20 -3.80 -6.28
N ASP A 244 21.32 -4.19 -5.02
CA ASP A 244 22.41 -3.72 -4.14
C ASP A 244 23.80 -4.17 -4.64
N TRP A 245 23.92 -5.38 -5.19
CA TRP A 245 25.16 -5.87 -5.80
C TRP A 245 25.55 -5.04 -7.03
N LEU A 246 24.57 -4.76 -7.90
CA LEU A 246 24.80 -3.98 -9.11
C LEU A 246 25.28 -2.56 -8.76
N LEU A 247 24.62 -1.92 -7.80
CA LEU A 247 24.95 -0.56 -7.36
C LEU A 247 26.34 -0.42 -6.73
N ARG A 248 26.92 -1.50 -6.21
CA ARG A 248 28.30 -1.50 -5.70
C ARG A 248 29.36 -1.66 -6.79
N SER A 249 28.92 -1.95 -8.01
CA SER A 249 29.79 -2.27 -9.15
C SER A 249 29.87 -1.13 -10.17
N VAL A 250 29.16 -0.02 -9.92
CA VAL A 250 29.11 1.19 -10.76
C VAL A 250 29.89 2.32 -10.10
#